data_AF-A0A2H6F9Q5-F1
#
_entry.id   AF-A0A2H6F9Q5-F1
#
_cell.length_a   1.000
_cell.length_b   1.000
_cell.length_c   1.000
_cell.angle_alpha   90.00
_cell.angle_beta   90.00
_cell.angle_gamma   90.00
#
_symmetry.space_group_name_H-M   'P 1'
#
loop_
_entity.id
_entity.type
_entity.pdbx_description
1 polymer ?
#
loop_
_entity_poly.entity_id
_entity_poly.type
_entity_poly.pdbx_seq_one_letter_code
_entity_poly.pdbx_strand_id
1 'polypeptide(L)' 'MGDNREMESYIVRIYRRNKDELQGLAGIVESVRMEERIPFSNLGELCRILENGPYFQKDNAPRTKKKKGRPADAG' A
#
# COMPACT_ATOMS: atom_id res chain seq x y z
N MET A 1 -8.36 32.28 -9.91
CA MET A 1 -7.87 30.94 -10.25
C MET A 1 -8.74 29.97 -9.46
N GLY A 2 -9.67 29.29 -10.13
CA GLY A 2 -10.54 28.34 -9.42
C GLY A 2 -9.68 27.19 -8.90
N ASP A 3 -9.77 26.93 -7.61
CA ASP A 3 -9.37 25.66 -7.02
C ASP A 3 -10.14 24.55 -7.75
N ASN A 4 -9.56 24.04 -8.83
CA ASN A 4 -9.98 22.77 -9.40
C ASN A 4 -9.41 21.69 -8.47
N ARG A 5 -9.92 21.64 -7.23
CA ARG A 5 -9.82 20.46 -6.35
C ARG A 5 -10.65 19.39 -7.03
N GLU A 6 -10.08 18.82 -8.07
CA GLU A 6 -10.63 17.64 -8.69
C GLU A 6 -10.69 16.57 -7.61
N MET A 7 -11.91 16.18 -7.25
CA MET A 7 -12.15 15.20 -6.20
C MET A 7 -11.39 13.92 -6.55
N GLU A 8 -10.46 13.52 -5.69
CA GLU A 8 -9.69 12.30 -5.88
C GLU A 8 -10.57 11.10 -5.54
N SER A 9 -10.72 10.20 -6.52
CA SER A 9 -11.52 8.99 -6.38
C SER A 9 -10.60 7.78 -6.28
N TYR A 10 -10.90 6.92 -5.31
CA TYR A 10 -10.12 5.72 -5.02
C TYR A 10 -11.02 4.49 -4.98
N ILE A 11 -10.53 3.37 -5.49
CA ILE A 11 -11.13 2.06 -5.29
C ILE A 11 -10.31 1.34 -4.22
N VAL A 12 -10.94 0.99 -3.10
CA VAL A 12 -10.29 0.27 -2.00
C VAL A 12 -10.79 -1.16 -1.97
N ARG A 13 -9.88 -2.13 -2.16
CA ARG A 13 -10.17 -3.56 -2.03
C ARG A 13 -9.66 -4.06 -0.69
N ILE A 14 -10.56 -4.58 0.13
CA ILE A 14 -10.23 -5.12 1.46
C ILE A 14 -10.40 -6.63 1.44
N TYR A 15 -9.37 -7.33 1.90
CA TYR A 15 -9.32 -8.78 2.05
C TYR A 15 -9.17 -9.13 3.53
N ARG A 16 -9.98 -10.08 4.00
CA ARG A 16 -9.84 -10.69 5.31
C ARG A 16 -9.12 -12.01 5.15
N ARG A 17 -8.01 -12.23 5.86
CA ARG A 17 -7.30 -13.52 5.83
C ARG A 17 -8.05 -14.63 6.55
N ASN A 18 -8.77 -14.30 7.62
CA ASN A 18 -9.53 -15.25 8.42
C ASN A 18 -10.91 -14.68 8.77
N LYS A 19 -11.93 -15.55 8.77
CA LYS A 19 -13.30 -15.18 9.13
C LYS A 19 -13.41 -14.78 10.60
N ASP A 20 -12.56 -15.37 11.45
CA ASP A 20 -12.57 -15.20 12.90
C ASP A 20 -11.53 -14.19 13.40
N GLU A 21 -10.60 -13.75 12.54
CA GLU A 21 -9.55 -12.81 12.89
C GLU A 21 -9.75 -11.48 12.14
N LEU A 22 -10.28 -10.47 12.84
CA LEU A 22 -10.47 -9.12 12.29
C LEU A 22 -9.15 -8.37 12.09
N GLN A 23 -8.08 -8.78 12.75
CA GLN A 23 -6.79 -8.08 12.72
C GLN A 23 -5.96 -8.39 11.47
N GLY A 24 -6.21 -9.52 10.81
CA GLY A 24 -5.55 -9.90 9.55
C GLY A 24 -6.21 -9.26 8.33
N LEU A 25 -6.23 -7.93 8.27
CA LEU A 25 -6.82 -7.15 7.17
C LEU A 25 -5.73 -6.66 6.23
N ALA A 26 -5.81 -7.04 4.96
CA ALA A 26 -4.90 -6.56 3.92
C ALA A 26 -5.70 -6.08 2.73
N GLY A 27 -5.15 -5.21 1.90
CA GLY A 27 -5.89 -4.65 0.80
C GLY A 27 -5.03 -3.91 -0.20
N ILE A 28 -5.70 -3.34 -1.20
CA ILE A 28 -5.10 -2.52 -2.25
C ILE A 28 -5.96 -1.27 -2.43
N VAL A 29 -5.31 -0.11 -2.51
CA VAL A 29 -5.89 1.16 -2.97
C VAL A 29 -5.51 1.35 -4.43
N GLU A 30 -6.49 1.63 -5.28
CA GLU A 30 -6.29 1.98 -6.68
C GLU A 30 -6.77 3.41 -6.92
N SER A 31 -5.91 4.25 -7.50
CA SER A 31 -6.32 5.58 -7.97
C SER A 31 -7.07 5.44 -9.28
N VAL A 32 -8.29 5.98 -9.34
CA VAL A 32 -9.12 5.95 -10.57
C VAL A 32 -8.46 6.69 -11.73
N ARG A 33 -7.56 7.64 -11.44
CA ARG A 33 -6.94 8.51 -12.45
C ARG A 33 -5.53 8.09 -12.84
N MET A 34 -4.77 7.47 -11.94
CA MET A 34 -3.34 7.26 -12.12
C MET A 34 -2.94 5.81 -12.39
N GLU A 35 -3.92 4.89 -12.48
CA GLU A 35 -3.70 3.44 -12.61
C GLU A 35 -2.73 2.86 -11.55
N GLU A 36 -2.43 3.62 -10.49
CA GLU A 36 -1.50 3.22 -9.45
C GLU A 36 -2.21 2.35 -8.42
N ARG A 37 -1.56 1.25 -8.03
CA ARG A 37 -2.03 0.29 -7.03
C ARG A 37 -1.08 0.22 -5.86
N ILE A 38 -1.59 0.57 -4.69
CA ILE A 38 -0.82 0.62 -3.46
C ILE A 38 -1.37 -0.44 -2.48
N PRO A 39 -0.57 -1.44 -2.08
CA PRO A 39 -0.99 -2.40 -1.07
C PRO A 39 -0.95 -1.79 0.34
N PHE A 40 -1.83 -2.27 1.22
CA PHE A 40 -1.80 -1.97 2.66
C PHE A 40 -2.06 -3.22 3.49
N SER A 41 -1.50 -3.26 4.70
CA SER A 41 -1.55 -4.42 5.61
C SER A 41 -2.35 -4.16 6.89
N ASN A 42 -2.87 -2.94 7.06
CA ASN A 42 -3.72 -2.52 8.17
C ASN A 42 -4.44 -1.21 7.83
N LEU A 43 -5.43 -0.83 8.64
CA LEU A 43 -6.20 0.41 8.43
C LEU A 43 -5.36 1.69 8.61
N GLY A 44 -4.31 1.66 9.42
CA GLY A 44 -3.43 2.81 9.61
C GLY A 44 -2.64 3.15 8.34
N GLU A 45 -2.14 2.12 7.64
CA GLU A 45 -1.53 2.28 6.32
C GLU A 45 -2.52 2.82 5.30
N LEU A 46 -3.75 2.29 5.27
CA LEU A 46 -4.81 2.81 4.39
C LEU A 46 -5.06 4.31 4.61
N CYS A 47 -5.23 4.75 5.86
CA CYS A 47 -5.45 6.17 6.15
C CYS A 47 -4.28 7.03 5.66
N ARG A 48 -3.04 6.61 5.91
CA ARG A 48 -1.85 7.35 5.45
C ARG A 48 -1.76 7.46 3.94
N ILE A 49 -2.18 6.43 3.21
CA ILE A 49 -2.22 6.44 1.74
C ILE A 49 -3.26 7.46 1.24
N LEU A 50 -4.43 7.50 1.86
CA LEU A 50 -5.52 8.41 1.46
C LEU A 50 -5.27 9.86 1.88
N GLU A 51 -4.62 10.10 3.02
CA GLU A 51 -4.30 11.45 3.51
C GLU A 51 -3.22 12.14 2.66
N ASN A 52 -2.22 11.38 2.19
CA ASN A 52 -1.10 11.95 1.44
C ASN A 52 -1.28 11.84 -0.08
N GLY A 53 -2.26 11.05 -0.54
CA GLY A 53 -2.44 10.75 -1.96
C GLY A 53 -1.28 9.94 -2.57
N PRO A 54 -1.50 9.34 -3.76
CA PRO A 54 -0.52 8.53 -4.48
C PRO A 54 0.78 9.30 -4.81
N TYR A 55 0.70 10.63 -4.91
CA TYR A 55 1.84 11.48 -5.23
C TYR A 55 2.97 11.46 -4.18
N PHE A 56 2.72 11.04 -2.94
CA PHE A 56 3.71 11.07 -1.86
C PHE A 56 4.50 9.77 -1.66
N GLN A 57 4.21 8.71 -2.41
CA GLN A 57 4.82 7.41 -2.14
C GLN A 57 6.20 7.19 -2.78
N LYS A 58 6.66 8.12 -3.61
CA LYS A 58 7.94 7.99 -4.32
C LYS A 58 9.17 8.01 -3.39
N ASP A 59 9.04 8.54 -2.17
CA ASP A 59 10.18 8.73 -1.25
C ASP A 59 10.24 7.72 -0.09
N ASN A 60 9.18 6.96 0.16
CA ASN A 60 9.08 6.12 1.38
C ASN A 60 8.98 4.61 1.13
N ALA A 61 9.17 4.12 -0.10
CA ALA A 61 9.22 2.68 -0.34
C ALA A 61 10.37 2.06 0.48
N PRO A 62 10.09 1.18 1.47
CA PRO A 62 11.14 0.45 2.14
C PRO A 62 11.80 -0.43 1.09
N ARG A 63 13.06 -0.11 0.74
CA ARG A 63 13.93 -1.00 0.00
C ARG A 63 13.92 -2.35 0.71
N THR A 64 13.16 -3.30 0.20
CA THR A 64 13.28 -4.70 0.57
C THR A 64 14.70 -5.10 0.17
N LYS A 65 15.63 -5.00 1.12
CA LYS A 65 16.95 -5.61 1.00
C LYS A 65 16.69 -7.09 0.80
N LYS A 66 16.72 -7.54 -0.46
CA LYS A 66 16.85 -8.95 -0.82
C LYS A 66 17.98 -9.51 0.06
N LYS A 67 17.63 -10.32 1.05
CA LYS A 67 18.62 -11.17 1.74
C LYS A 67 19.28 -12.00 0.64
N LYS A 68 20.51 -11.63 0.29
CA LYS A 68 21.36 -12.39 -0.62
C LYS A 68 21.79 -13.64 0.13
N GLY A 69 20.92 -14.65 0.12
CA GLY A 69 21.32 -15.99 0.51
C GLY A 69 22.30 -16.55 -0.51
N ARG A 70 23.38 -17.17 0.00
CA ARG A 70 24.14 -18.32 -0.52
C ARG A 70 25.54 -18.38 0.14
N PRO A 71 26.24 -19.54 0.18
CA PRO A 71 25.79 -20.87 0.61
C PRO A 71 26.87 -21.60 1.47
N ALA A 72 26.52 -22.82 1.91
CA ALA A 72 27.38 -24.02 2.11
C ALA A 72 28.61 -23.96 3.04
N ASP A 73 28.46 -24.62 4.19
CA ASP A 73 29.27 -25.75 4.66
C ASP A 73 30.68 -25.94 4.05
N ALA A 74 31.69 -25.84 4.90
CA ALA A 74 33.02 -26.43 4.68
C ALA A 74 33.51 -26.93 6.05
N GLY A 75 33.21 -28.19 6.34
CA GLY A 75 33.97 -29.01 7.29
C GLY A 75 35.24 -29.56 6.68
#